data_AF-A0A924MGU1-F1
#
_entry.id   AF-A0A924MGU1-F1
#
_cell.length_a   1.000
_cell.length_b   1.000
_cell.length_c   1.000
_cell.angle_alpha   90.00
_cell.angle_beta   90.00
_cell.angle_gamma   90.00
#
_symmetry.space_group_name_H-M   'P 1'
#
loop_
_entity.id
_entity.type
_entity.pdbx_description
1 polymer ?
#
loop_
_entity_poly.entity_id
_entity_poly.type
_entity_poly.pdbx_seq_one_letter_code
_entity_poly.pdbx_strand_id
1 'polypeptide(L)'
;MPQELILRRINVNRYVTPLREGGSMPAIVEGEDGFLYVLKFRGAGQGTKALIAELIGGEIARKLGFNVPELVFADLDEAFGRTEPDEEIQDLLKFSTGLNLGLHYLSGSITYDPGVAKIDETLASKIVWLDALLMNMDRTAKNPNMLVWHKDIWLIDHGAALYFHHSWDNYQKSSLSSFPLIKDHILLAQATKIEEVSFMFSNLLNPDFIEKTVRLIPDDWLHGDHFSSPDEYKKAYSFFLNNRIKYADIFVKSANDAR
;
A
#
# COMPACT_ATOMS: atom_id res chain seq x y z
N MET A 1 0.55 11.54 25.91
CA MET A 1 1.53 10.60 25.34
C MET A 1 1.27 10.54 23.84
N PRO A 2 2.28 10.54 22.95
CA PRO A 2 2.00 10.30 21.54
C PRO A 2 1.39 8.90 21.42
N GLN A 3 0.22 8.82 20.79
CA GLN A 3 -0.51 7.57 20.58
C GLN A 3 0.36 6.62 19.77
N GLU A 4 0.59 5.41 20.28
CA GLU A 4 1.26 4.37 19.50
C GLU A 4 0.42 4.04 18.28
N LEU A 5 1.08 3.93 17.13
CA LEU A 5 0.45 3.40 15.93
C LEU A 5 0.34 1.88 16.12
N ILE A 6 -0.88 1.37 16.20
CA ILE A 6 -1.17 -0.05 16.43
C ILE A 6 -2.23 -0.46 15.42
N LEU A 7 -1.97 -1.55 14.70
CA LEU A 7 -2.99 -2.20 13.87
C LEU A 7 -3.69 -3.27 14.69
N ARG A 8 -5.01 -3.41 14.49
CA ARG A 8 -5.74 -4.53 15.06
C ARG A 8 -5.24 -5.83 14.46
N ARG A 9 -5.29 -6.90 15.27
CA ARG A 9 -5.11 -8.27 14.83
C ARG A 9 -6.43 -9.00 14.96
N ILE A 10 -6.78 -9.77 13.94
CA ILE A 10 -7.98 -10.61 13.90
C ILE A 10 -7.59 -12.03 13.50
N ASN A 11 -8.40 -13.00 13.89
CA ASN A 11 -8.39 -14.33 13.28
C ASN A 11 -9.36 -14.36 12.09
N VAL A 12 -8.96 -15.01 11.01
CA VAL A 12 -9.86 -15.28 9.89
C VAL A 12 -10.80 -16.42 10.27
N ASN A 13 -12.09 -16.13 10.35
CA ASN A 13 -13.12 -17.12 10.69
C ASN A 13 -13.63 -17.88 9.47
N ARG A 14 -13.76 -17.18 8.34
CA ARG A 14 -14.33 -17.78 7.13
C ARG A 14 -13.77 -17.16 5.85
N TYR A 15 -13.47 -18.02 4.89
CA TYR A 15 -13.13 -17.64 3.52
C TYR A 15 -14.45 -17.53 2.75
N VAL A 16 -14.75 -16.34 2.23
CA VAL A 16 -16.06 -16.04 1.63
C VAL A 16 -16.03 -16.23 0.12
N THR A 17 -15.15 -15.51 -0.57
CA THR A 17 -15.01 -15.62 -2.03
C THR A 17 -13.65 -15.12 -2.51
N PRO A 18 -13.03 -15.76 -3.51
CA PRO A 18 -11.89 -15.18 -4.20
C PRO A 18 -12.30 -13.93 -4.97
N LEU A 19 -11.42 -12.94 -5.01
CA LEU A 19 -11.44 -11.82 -5.94
C LEU A 19 -10.39 -12.14 -7.00
N ARG A 20 -10.84 -12.61 -8.17
CA ARG A 20 -9.97 -13.05 -9.27
C ARG A 20 -9.35 -11.87 -10.01
N GLU A 21 -8.60 -11.04 -9.29
CA GLU A 21 -7.93 -9.85 -9.79
C GLU A 21 -6.42 -10.11 -9.87
N GLY A 22 -5.92 -10.27 -11.10
CA GLY A 22 -4.49 -10.40 -11.37
C GLY A 22 -3.81 -11.59 -10.68
N GLY A 23 -2.48 -11.53 -10.56
CA GLY A 23 -1.66 -12.62 -10.01
C GLY A 23 -1.58 -12.67 -8.48
N SER A 24 -2.24 -11.77 -7.74
CA SER A 24 -2.20 -11.73 -6.27
C SER A 24 -3.39 -12.45 -5.62
N MET A 25 -4.45 -12.75 -6.40
CA MET A 25 -5.65 -13.49 -6.00
C MET A 25 -6.14 -13.19 -4.56
N PRO A 26 -6.46 -11.93 -4.24
CA PRO A 26 -7.03 -11.59 -2.93
C PRO A 26 -8.38 -12.30 -2.72
N ALA A 27 -8.85 -12.33 -1.49
CA ALA A 27 -10.16 -12.90 -1.18
C ALA A 27 -10.94 -12.05 -0.18
N ILE A 28 -12.26 -12.10 -0.26
CA ILE A 28 -13.11 -11.63 0.83
C ILE A 28 -13.11 -12.70 1.91
N VAL A 29 -12.79 -12.30 3.13
CA VAL A 29 -12.83 -13.14 4.33
C VAL A 29 -13.64 -12.45 5.42
N GLU A 30 -14.18 -13.25 6.34
CA GLU A 30 -14.84 -12.77 7.55
C GLU A 30 -13.89 -12.94 8.73
N GLY A 31 -13.68 -11.87 9.48
CA GLY A 31 -12.91 -11.90 10.72
C GLY A 31 -13.73 -12.42 11.89
N GLU A 32 -13.05 -12.78 12.99
CA GLU A 32 -13.71 -13.17 14.24
C GLU A 32 -14.59 -12.09 14.87
N ASP A 33 -14.40 -10.83 14.45
CA ASP A 33 -15.21 -9.68 14.84
C ASP A 33 -16.50 -9.53 14.00
N GLY A 34 -16.75 -10.42 13.04
CA GLY A 34 -17.94 -10.42 12.18
C GLY A 34 -17.89 -9.41 11.04
N PHE A 35 -16.76 -8.72 10.83
CA PHE A 35 -16.57 -7.83 9.67
C PHE A 35 -15.96 -8.56 8.48
N LEU A 36 -16.18 -8.01 7.29
CA LEU A 36 -15.59 -8.50 6.05
C LEU A 36 -14.32 -7.73 5.72
N TYR A 37 -13.33 -8.44 5.21
CA TYR A 37 -12.03 -7.91 4.80
C TYR A 37 -11.63 -8.43 3.44
N VAL A 38 -10.98 -7.60 2.63
CA VAL A 38 -10.16 -8.04 1.51
C VAL A 38 -8.82 -8.49 2.07
N LEU A 39 -8.57 -9.79 2.05
CA LEU A 39 -7.34 -10.41 2.51
C LEU A 39 -6.31 -10.44 1.39
N LYS A 40 -5.13 -9.87 1.65
CA LYS A 40 -3.94 -9.96 0.81
C LYS A 40 -3.03 -11.04 1.40
N PHE A 41 -2.75 -12.06 0.59
CA PHE A 41 -2.08 -13.28 1.02
C PHE A 41 -0.55 -13.16 0.98
N ARG A 42 0.13 -13.58 2.05
CA ARG A 42 1.61 -13.63 2.13
C ARG A 42 2.22 -14.62 1.13
N GLY A 43 1.47 -15.69 0.79
CA GLY A 43 1.89 -16.75 -0.12
C GLY A 43 1.65 -16.43 -1.59
N ALA A 44 1.08 -15.27 -1.91
CA ALA A 44 0.94 -14.82 -3.30
C ALA A 44 2.31 -14.64 -3.96
N GLY A 45 2.38 -14.68 -5.30
CA GLY A 45 3.65 -14.61 -6.03
C GLY A 45 4.49 -13.35 -5.75
N GLN A 46 3.87 -12.25 -5.33
CA GLN A 46 4.56 -11.01 -4.93
C GLN A 46 5.12 -11.07 -3.50
N GLY A 47 4.66 -12.02 -2.69
CA GLY A 47 5.12 -12.29 -1.34
C GLY A 47 4.82 -11.18 -0.32
N THR A 48 5.50 -11.24 0.82
CA THR A 48 5.33 -10.29 1.93
C THR A 48 5.74 -8.86 1.57
N LYS A 49 6.56 -8.66 0.53
CA LYS A 49 6.94 -7.33 0.05
C LYS A 49 5.73 -6.51 -0.38
N ALA A 50 4.76 -7.11 -1.07
CA ALA A 50 3.50 -6.44 -1.41
C ALA A 50 2.69 -6.07 -0.15
N LEU A 51 2.67 -6.93 0.86
CA LEU A 51 2.00 -6.63 2.14
C LEU A 51 2.70 -5.48 2.89
N ILE A 52 4.04 -5.43 2.83
CA ILE A 52 4.82 -4.32 3.40
C ILE A 52 4.52 -3.01 2.66
N ALA A 53 4.43 -3.03 1.33
CA ALA A 53 4.09 -1.84 0.54
C ALA A 53 2.66 -1.36 0.83
N GLU A 54 1.70 -2.28 0.94
CA GLU A 54 0.32 -1.96 1.34
C GLU A 54 0.26 -1.34 2.73
N LEU A 55 0.96 -1.93 3.70
CA LEU A 55 1.04 -1.43 5.07
C LEU A 55 1.63 -0.01 5.12
N ILE A 56 2.82 0.18 4.56
CA ILE A 56 3.49 1.48 4.57
C ILE A 56 2.67 2.52 3.80
N GLY A 57 2.19 2.16 2.61
CA GLY A 57 1.42 3.05 1.75
C GLY A 57 0.11 3.49 2.40
N GLY A 58 -0.63 2.55 2.96
CA GLY A 58 -1.90 2.82 3.64
C GLY A 58 -1.75 3.67 4.90
N GLU A 59 -0.72 3.43 5.72
CA GLU A 59 -0.47 4.24 6.92
C GLU A 59 0.01 5.66 6.58
N ILE A 60 0.89 5.81 5.58
CA ILE A 60 1.31 7.13 5.09
C ILE A 60 0.10 7.87 4.50
N ALA A 61 -0.72 7.19 3.69
CA ALA A 61 -1.92 7.78 3.12
C ALA A 61 -2.90 8.26 4.21
N ARG A 62 -3.15 7.43 5.23
CA ARG A 62 -4.00 7.82 6.36
C ARG A 62 -3.43 9.01 7.13
N LYS A 63 -2.11 9.06 7.33
CA LYS A 63 -1.44 10.20 7.97
C LYS A 63 -1.59 11.50 7.17
N LEU A 64 -1.63 11.41 5.85
CA LEU A 64 -1.83 12.55 4.93
C LEU A 64 -3.32 12.96 4.82
N GLY A 65 -4.22 12.24 5.49
CA GLY A 65 -5.65 12.55 5.55
C GLY A 65 -6.46 11.96 4.41
N PHE A 66 -5.94 10.95 3.68
CA PHE A 66 -6.75 10.21 2.72
C PHE A 66 -7.64 9.18 3.42
N ASN A 67 -8.78 8.88 2.80
CA ASN A 67 -9.55 7.71 3.21
C ASN A 67 -8.87 6.45 2.68
N VAL A 68 -8.58 5.53 3.59
CA VAL A 68 -8.00 4.22 3.31
C VAL A 68 -8.81 3.23 4.13
N PRO A 69 -9.23 2.08 3.58
CA PRO A 69 -9.84 1.04 4.39
C PRO A 69 -8.97 0.73 5.62
N GLU A 70 -9.62 0.37 6.73
CA GLU A 70 -8.86 -0.02 7.92
C GLU A 70 -7.95 -1.20 7.58
N LEU A 71 -6.66 -1.07 7.92
CA LEU A 71 -5.70 -2.15 7.81
C LEU A 71 -5.71 -2.96 9.10
N VAL A 72 -5.76 -4.29 8.95
CA VAL A 72 -5.68 -5.24 10.06
C VAL A 72 -4.67 -6.33 9.74
N PHE A 73 -3.99 -6.83 10.76
CA PHE A 73 -3.29 -8.11 10.65
C PHE A 73 -4.31 -9.24 10.77
N ALA A 74 -4.25 -10.22 9.88
CA ALA A 74 -5.23 -11.29 9.82
C ALA A 74 -4.55 -12.65 9.84
N ASP A 75 -4.81 -13.44 10.88
CA ASP A 75 -4.24 -14.78 11.04
C ASP A 75 -5.07 -15.82 10.28
N LEU A 76 -4.44 -16.54 9.35
CA LEU A 76 -5.06 -17.57 8.54
C LEU A 76 -4.67 -18.96 9.06
N ASP A 77 -5.67 -19.74 9.47
CA ASP A 77 -5.47 -21.10 9.96
C ASP A 77 -5.09 -22.09 8.83
N GLU A 78 -4.30 -23.11 9.17
CA GLU A 78 -3.87 -24.16 8.24
C GLU A 78 -5.04 -24.96 7.62
N ALA A 79 -6.21 -24.95 8.25
CA ALA A 79 -7.38 -25.68 7.79
C ALA A 79 -7.98 -25.11 6.48
N PHE A 80 -7.78 -23.83 6.18
CA PHE A 80 -8.45 -23.15 5.05
C PHE A 80 -8.12 -23.77 3.68
N GLY A 81 -6.89 -24.23 3.46
CA GLY A 81 -6.50 -24.84 2.17
C GLY A 81 -6.98 -26.28 1.96
N ARG A 82 -7.43 -26.98 3.01
CA ARG A 82 -7.64 -28.45 2.95
C ARG A 82 -8.82 -28.89 2.08
N THR A 83 -9.81 -28.02 1.91
CA THR A 83 -11.07 -28.33 1.22
C THR A 83 -11.28 -27.51 -0.06
N GLU A 84 -10.31 -26.68 -0.42
CA GLU A 84 -10.35 -25.88 -1.65
C GLU A 84 -10.11 -26.80 -2.87
N PRO A 85 -11.07 -26.90 -3.82
CA PRO A 85 -10.92 -27.75 -5.01
C PRO A 85 -9.96 -27.19 -6.06
N ASP A 86 -9.73 -25.88 -6.08
CA ASP A 86 -8.79 -25.24 -6.99
C ASP A 86 -7.36 -25.38 -6.44
N GLU A 87 -6.50 -26.11 -7.15
CA GLU A 87 -5.12 -26.42 -6.71
C GLU A 87 -4.28 -25.15 -6.52
N GLU A 88 -4.48 -24.12 -7.36
CA GLU A 88 -3.75 -22.85 -7.27
C GLU A 88 -4.15 -22.07 -6.01
N ILE A 89 -5.46 -22.03 -5.71
CA ILE A 89 -5.98 -21.38 -4.49
C ILE A 89 -5.60 -22.20 -3.26
N GLN A 90 -5.63 -23.53 -3.33
CA GLN A 90 -5.21 -24.41 -2.23
C GLN A 90 -3.74 -24.15 -1.85
N ASP A 91 -2.84 -24.12 -2.83
CA ASP A 91 -1.43 -23.83 -2.60
C ASP A 91 -1.24 -22.42 -2.04
N LEU A 92 -1.93 -21.42 -2.62
CA LEU A 92 -1.92 -20.05 -2.11
C LEU A 92 -2.31 -19.98 -0.62
N LEU A 93 -3.41 -20.62 -0.23
CA LEU A 93 -3.89 -20.64 1.16
C LEU A 93 -2.90 -21.35 2.07
N LYS A 94 -2.35 -22.48 1.64
CA LYS A 94 -1.36 -23.26 2.39
C LYS A 94 -0.10 -22.44 2.66
N PHE A 95 0.46 -21.78 1.63
CA PHE A 95 1.61 -20.89 1.77
C PHE A 95 1.29 -19.60 2.53
N SER A 96 0.01 -19.32 2.75
CA SER A 96 -0.46 -18.14 3.48
C SER A 96 -0.87 -18.40 4.91
N THR A 97 -0.64 -19.60 5.45
CA THR A 97 -0.87 -19.90 6.87
C THR A 97 -0.10 -18.90 7.76
N GLY A 98 -0.78 -18.36 8.77
CA GLY A 98 -0.27 -17.33 9.68
C GLY A 98 -0.68 -15.90 9.29
N LEU A 99 0.20 -14.91 9.57
CA LEU A 99 -0.15 -13.48 9.54
C LEU A 99 -0.20 -12.88 8.11
N ASN A 100 -1.38 -12.48 7.67
CA ASN A 100 -1.62 -11.78 6.42
C ASN A 100 -2.04 -10.33 6.69
N LEU A 101 -2.33 -9.57 5.62
CA LEU A 101 -2.87 -8.21 5.75
C LEU A 101 -4.30 -8.16 5.22
N GLY A 102 -5.23 -7.71 6.06
CA GLY A 102 -6.61 -7.46 5.70
C GLY A 102 -6.89 -5.97 5.53
N LEU A 103 -7.74 -5.63 4.56
CA LEU A 103 -8.30 -4.30 4.37
C LEU A 103 -9.81 -4.39 4.58
N HIS A 104 -10.41 -3.49 5.38
CA HIS A 104 -11.86 -3.52 5.58
C HIS A 104 -12.62 -3.48 4.24
N TYR A 105 -13.56 -4.39 4.06
CA TYR A 105 -14.31 -4.47 2.81
C TYR A 105 -15.40 -3.39 2.75
N LEU A 106 -15.21 -2.41 1.86
CA LEU A 106 -16.17 -1.32 1.65
C LEU A 106 -17.36 -1.78 0.81
N SER A 107 -18.35 -2.38 1.47
CA SER A 107 -19.56 -2.87 0.80
C SER A 107 -20.30 -1.75 0.05
N GLY A 108 -20.64 -2.02 -1.22
CA GLY A 108 -21.32 -1.06 -2.10
C GLY A 108 -20.40 0.02 -2.69
N SER A 109 -19.09 -0.05 -2.45
CA SER A 109 -18.12 0.79 -3.17
C SER A 109 -18.06 0.44 -4.65
N ILE A 110 -17.68 1.41 -5.47
CA ILE A 110 -17.46 1.23 -6.91
C ILE A 110 -16.08 1.75 -7.30
N THR A 111 -15.47 1.17 -8.33
CA THR A 111 -14.19 1.67 -8.86
C THR A 111 -14.34 3.12 -9.34
N TYR A 112 -13.36 3.96 -9.01
CA TYR A 112 -13.30 5.33 -9.48
C TYR A 112 -13.20 5.38 -11.01
N ASP A 113 -14.08 6.17 -11.60
CA ASP A 113 -14.06 6.52 -13.02
C ASP A 113 -14.05 8.06 -13.14
N PRO A 114 -13.02 8.67 -13.78
CA PRO A 114 -12.93 10.12 -13.96
C PRO A 114 -14.06 10.71 -14.84
N GLY A 115 -14.78 9.86 -15.58
CA GLY A 115 -16.01 10.20 -16.30
C GLY A 115 -17.23 10.37 -15.40
N VAL A 116 -17.25 9.71 -14.23
CA VAL A 116 -18.39 9.68 -13.30
C VAL A 116 -18.14 10.54 -12.06
N ALA A 117 -16.98 10.39 -11.42
CA ALA A 117 -16.62 11.11 -10.21
C ALA A 117 -15.54 12.16 -10.53
N LYS A 118 -15.78 13.41 -10.15
CA LYS A 118 -14.81 14.49 -10.32
C LYS A 118 -14.02 14.69 -9.04
N ILE A 119 -12.70 14.77 -9.19
CA ILE A 119 -11.73 15.10 -8.15
C ILE A 119 -11.22 16.51 -8.45
N ASP A 120 -11.06 17.34 -7.42
CA ASP A 120 -10.47 18.66 -7.58
C ASP A 120 -8.94 18.61 -7.74
N GLU A 121 -8.35 19.69 -8.27
CA GLU A 121 -6.92 19.78 -8.55
C GLU A 121 -6.04 19.56 -7.31
N THR A 122 -6.53 19.92 -6.12
CA THR A 122 -5.79 19.76 -4.87
C THR A 122 -5.72 18.30 -4.49
N LEU A 123 -6.86 17.59 -4.48
CA LEU A 123 -6.91 16.18 -4.16
C LEU A 123 -6.15 15.34 -5.20
N ALA A 124 -6.27 15.67 -6.49
CA ALA A 124 -5.46 15.04 -7.54
C ALA A 124 -3.97 15.21 -7.29
N SER A 125 -3.53 16.43 -6.97
CA SER A 125 -2.12 16.74 -6.66
C SER A 125 -1.62 16.01 -5.42
N LYS A 126 -2.46 15.88 -4.39
CA LYS A 126 -2.16 15.11 -3.18
C LYS A 126 -1.92 13.63 -3.50
N ILE A 127 -2.79 13.00 -4.28
CA ILE A 127 -2.68 11.58 -4.64
C ILE A 127 -1.44 11.35 -5.51
N VAL A 128 -1.22 12.19 -6.54
CA VAL A 128 -0.01 12.11 -7.40
C VAL A 128 1.27 12.27 -6.58
N TRP A 129 1.29 13.18 -5.61
CA TRP A 129 2.45 13.36 -4.74
C TRP A 129 2.71 12.11 -3.88
N LEU A 130 1.66 11.51 -3.30
CA LEU A 130 1.77 10.29 -2.52
C LEU A 130 2.35 9.14 -3.35
N ASP A 131 1.81 8.92 -4.55
CA ASP A 131 2.27 7.84 -5.42
C ASP A 131 3.69 8.10 -5.95
N ALA A 132 4.07 9.36 -6.18
CA ALA A 132 5.45 9.71 -6.49
C ALA A 132 6.41 9.49 -5.32
N LEU A 133 5.99 9.79 -4.07
CA LEU A 133 6.76 9.47 -2.87
C LEU A 133 6.99 7.96 -2.76
N LEU A 134 5.93 7.16 -2.88
CA LEU A 134 5.97 5.70 -2.72
C LEU A 134 6.49 4.96 -3.96
N MET A 135 6.73 5.66 -5.08
CA MET A 135 7.04 5.06 -6.37
C MET A 135 5.96 4.05 -6.83
N ASN A 136 4.69 4.40 -6.63
CA ASN A 136 3.56 3.57 -7.02
C ASN A 136 3.27 3.73 -8.51
N MET A 137 3.51 2.66 -9.26
CA MET A 137 3.33 2.62 -10.72
C MET A 137 1.97 2.09 -11.16
N ASP A 138 1.15 1.57 -10.25
CA ASP A 138 -0.05 0.82 -10.62
C ASP A 138 -1.32 1.69 -10.66
N ARG A 139 -1.29 2.92 -10.12
CA ARG A 139 -2.43 3.86 -10.13
C ARG A 139 -2.64 4.51 -11.50
N THR A 140 -3.11 3.73 -12.46
CA THR A 140 -3.23 4.11 -13.86
C THR A 140 -4.68 4.19 -14.32
N ALA A 141 -4.93 4.66 -15.55
CA ALA A 141 -6.27 4.67 -16.12
C ALA A 141 -6.89 3.26 -16.27
N LYS A 142 -6.05 2.21 -16.38
CA LYS A 142 -6.49 0.81 -16.45
C LYS A 142 -6.77 0.21 -15.08
N ASN A 143 -6.02 0.65 -14.07
CA ASN A 143 -6.13 0.18 -12.71
C ASN A 143 -6.15 1.39 -11.75
N PRO A 144 -7.30 2.06 -11.57
CA PRO A 144 -7.34 3.29 -10.78
C PRO A 144 -6.98 3.07 -9.30
N ASN A 145 -7.12 1.84 -8.79
CA ASN A 145 -6.92 1.44 -7.39
C ASN A 145 -7.55 2.44 -6.40
N MET A 146 -8.67 3.02 -6.80
CA MET A 146 -9.44 4.00 -6.03
C MET A 146 -10.89 3.57 -6.08
N LEU A 147 -11.57 3.75 -4.96
CA LEU A 147 -12.98 3.46 -4.82
C LEU A 147 -13.74 4.76 -4.53
N VAL A 148 -14.97 4.84 -5.02
CA VAL A 148 -15.97 5.79 -4.55
C VAL A 148 -16.86 5.06 -3.55
N TRP A 149 -16.86 5.51 -2.31
CA TRP A 149 -17.72 4.96 -1.24
C TRP A 149 -18.34 6.10 -0.45
N HIS A 150 -19.67 6.09 -0.35
CA HIS A 150 -20.45 7.19 0.24
C HIS A 150 -20.13 8.60 -0.31
N LYS A 151 -19.78 8.68 -1.61
CA LYS A 151 -19.36 9.90 -2.35
C LYS A 151 -17.94 10.39 -2.07
N ASP A 152 -17.20 9.72 -1.21
CA ASP A 152 -15.80 10.01 -0.95
C ASP A 152 -14.87 9.11 -1.76
N ILE A 153 -13.67 9.60 -2.06
CA ILE A 153 -12.59 8.81 -2.67
C ILE A 153 -11.83 8.06 -1.58
N TRP A 154 -11.63 6.77 -1.81
CA TRP A 154 -10.87 5.86 -0.97
C TRP A 154 -9.71 5.27 -1.76
N LEU A 155 -8.50 5.32 -1.22
CA LEU A 155 -7.32 4.74 -1.83
C LEU A 155 -7.18 3.28 -1.39
N ILE A 156 -6.95 2.40 -2.35
CA ILE A 156 -6.65 0.99 -2.13
C ILE A 156 -5.40 0.60 -2.91
N ASP A 157 -4.92 -0.62 -2.64
CA ASP A 157 -3.90 -1.34 -3.42
C ASP A 157 -2.60 -0.56 -3.67
N HIS A 158 -1.84 -0.38 -2.60
CA HIS A 158 -0.45 0.11 -2.65
C HIS A 158 0.56 -1.04 -2.76
N GLY A 159 0.13 -2.30 -2.93
CA GLY A 159 0.99 -3.47 -2.97
C GLY A 159 2.05 -3.46 -4.07
N ALA A 160 1.85 -2.70 -5.14
CA ALA A 160 2.80 -2.51 -6.24
C ALA A 160 3.73 -1.29 -6.06
N ALA A 161 3.64 -0.58 -4.93
CA ALA A 161 4.52 0.52 -4.58
C ALA A 161 5.85 0.03 -4.00
N LEU A 162 6.78 0.95 -3.75
CA LEU A 162 8.08 0.69 -3.11
C LEU A 162 8.93 -0.36 -3.83
N TYR A 163 8.81 -0.48 -5.16
CA TYR A 163 9.44 -1.55 -5.94
C TYR A 163 10.97 -1.65 -5.77
N PHE A 164 11.64 -0.62 -5.23
CA PHE A 164 13.05 -0.68 -4.84
C PHE A 164 13.36 -1.85 -3.88
N HIS A 165 12.40 -2.29 -3.05
CA HIS A 165 12.60 -3.40 -2.11
C HIS A 165 12.75 -4.78 -2.78
N HIS A 166 12.60 -4.86 -4.10
CA HIS A 166 12.95 -6.02 -4.89
C HIS A 166 14.45 -6.05 -5.22
N SER A 167 15.18 -4.93 -5.05
CA SER A 167 16.62 -4.81 -5.31
C SER A 167 17.28 -3.84 -4.32
N TRP A 168 17.75 -4.37 -3.18
CA TRP A 168 18.32 -3.55 -2.11
C TRP A 168 19.67 -2.92 -2.46
N ASP A 169 20.43 -3.43 -3.43
CA ASP A 169 21.82 -3.00 -3.71
C ASP A 169 22.00 -1.50 -3.95
N ASN A 170 20.94 -0.81 -4.40
CA ASN A 170 20.98 0.61 -4.74
C ASN A 170 19.89 1.44 -4.05
N TYR A 171 19.32 0.97 -2.94
CA TYR A 171 18.19 1.65 -2.31
C TYR A 171 18.51 3.10 -1.92
N GLN A 172 19.75 3.39 -1.49
CA GLN A 172 20.17 4.76 -1.15
C GLN A 172 20.16 5.67 -2.38
N LYS A 173 20.67 5.20 -3.52
CA LYS A 173 20.63 5.95 -4.78
C LYS A 173 19.19 6.08 -5.29
N SER A 174 18.39 5.02 -5.20
CA SER A 174 16.98 5.00 -5.59
C SER A 174 16.14 6.00 -4.77
N SER A 175 16.49 6.21 -3.49
CA SER A 175 15.83 7.21 -2.64
C SER A 175 16.05 8.66 -3.12
N LEU A 176 17.01 8.91 -4.02
CA LEU A 176 17.27 10.20 -4.67
C LEU A 176 16.88 10.20 -6.16
N SER A 177 16.14 9.20 -6.62
CA SER A 177 15.72 9.08 -8.01
C SER A 177 14.43 9.85 -8.29
N SER A 178 14.31 10.38 -9.51
CA SER A 178 13.04 10.77 -10.08
C SER A 178 12.10 9.55 -10.22
N PHE A 179 10.83 9.80 -10.51
CA PHE A 179 9.86 8.72 -10.75
C PHE A 179 9.19 8.91 -12.12
N PRO A 180 9.85 8.51 -13.23
CA PRO A 180 9.34 8.74 -14.58
C PRO A 180 8.02 8.01 -14.91
N LEU A 181 7.72 6.92 -14.20
CA LEU A 181 6.48 6.16 -14.38
C LEU A 181 5.24 6.94 -13.91
N ILE A 182 5.41 8.06 -13.20
CA ILE A 182 4.30 8.94 -12.83
C ILE A 182 3.53 9.47 -14.04
N LYS A 183 4.16 9.51 -15.23
CA LYS A 183 3.53 9.90 -16.51
C LYS A 183 2.27 9.10 -16.84
N ASP A 184 2.17 7.87 -16.34
CA ASP A 184 1.07 6.94 -16.63
C ASP A 184 -0.06 7.05 -15.57
N HIS A 185 0.09 7.94 -14.58
CA HIS A 185 -0.83 8.11 -13.47
C HIS A 185 -2.16 8.75 -13.89
N ILE A 186 -3.28 8.14 -13.47
CA ILE A 186 -4.65 8.53 -13.92
C ILE A 186 -5.01 10.00 -13.65
N LEU A 187 -4.51 10.57 -12.54
CA LEU A 187 -4.78 11.96 -12.14
C LEU A 187 -3.70 12.97 -12.54
N LEU A 188 -2.65 12.58 -13.27
CA LEU A 188 -1.50 13.47 -13.51
C LEU A 188 -1.91 14.80 -14.17
N ALA A 189 -2.78 14.75 -15.18
CA ALA A 189 -3.23 15.95 -15.90
C ALA A 189 -3.95 16.97 -14.99
N GLN A 190 -4.54 16.53 -13.87
CA GLN A 190 -5.26 17.37 -12.92
C GLN A 190 -4.38 17.85 -11.75
N ALA A 191 -3.15 17.33 -11.61
CA ALA A 191 -2.26 17.60 -10.50
C ALA A 191 -1.47 18.91 -10.66
N THR A 192 -2.19 20.03 -10.82
CA THR A 192 -1.63 21.38 -11.05
C THR A 192 -1.09 22.07 -9.79
N LYS A 193 -1.32 21.47 -8.60
CA LYS A 193 -1.01 22.02 -7.27
C LYS A 193 0.09 21.25 -6.54
N ILE A 194 0.87 20.45 -7.26
CA ILE A 194 1.79 19.48 -6.66
C ILE A 194 2.92 20.14 -5.85
N GLU A 195 3.35 21.35 -6.20
CA GLU A 195 4.35 22.12 -5.44
C GLU A 195 3.80 22.61 -4.10
N GLU A 196 2.58 23.15 -4.09
CA GLU A 196 1.88 23.58 -2.88
C GLU A 196 1.67 22.37 -1.94
N VAL A 197 1.22 21.25 -2.51
CA VAL A 197 1.06 19.97 -1.81
C VAL A 197 2.39 19.48 -1.24
N SER A 198 3.47 19.56 -2.01
CA SER A 198 4.79 19.10 -1.56
C SER A 198 5.27 19.84 -0.32
N PHE A 199 5.07 21.16 -0.29
CA PHE A 199 5.36 21.96 0.90
C PHE A 199 4.53 21.52 2.11
N MET A 200 3.22 21.26 1.94
CA MET A 200 2.35 20.82 3.03
C MET A 200 2.74 19.42 3.54
N PHE A 201 2.88 18.45 2.64
CA PHE A 201 3.05 17.04 2.98
C PHE A 201 4.45 16.73 3.54
N SER A 202 5.49 17.39 3.03
CA SER A 202 6.85 17.23 3.54
C SER A 202 7.01 17.73 4.99
N ASN A 203 6.15 18.67 5.42
CA ASN A 203 6.11 19.13 6.81
C ASN A 203 5.26 18.23 7.73
N LEU A 204 4.31 17.47 7.16
CA LEU A 204 3.44 16.58 7.93
C LEU A 204 4.08 15.23 8.22
N LEU A 205 4.88 14.72 7.28
CA LEU A 205 5.64 13.48 7.42
C LEU A 205 6.99 13.77 8.06
N ASN A 206 7.22 13.24 9.25
CA ASN A 206 8.47 13.40 9.99
C ASN A 206 9.12 12.04 10.30
N PRO A 207 10.43 12.02 10.65
CA PRO A 207 11.14 10.77 10.90
C PRO A 207 10.53 9.88 11.99
N ASP A 208 9.95 10.46 13.05
CA ASP A 208 9.30 9.70 14.11
C ASP A 208 8.07 8.92 13.61
N PHE A 209 7.25 9.54 12.75
CA PHE A 209 6.11 8.86 12.14
C PHE A 209 6.55 7.73 11.20
N ILE A 210 7.59 7.97 10.38
CA ILE A 210 8.12 6.95 9.47
C ILE A 210 8.68 5.76 10.25
N GLU A 211 9.45 6.03 11.30
CA GLU A 211 9.99 4.98 12.17
C GLU A 211 8.87 4.15 12.82
N LYS A 212 7.83 4.80 13.35
CA LYS A 212 6.66 4.10 13.93
C LYS A 212 5.93 3.26 12.89
N THR A 213 5.75 3.77 11.68
CA THR A 213 5.10 3.04 10.58
C THR A 213 5.90 1.80 10.20
N VAL A 214 7.21 1.93 10.04
CA VAL A 214 8.08 0.82 9.64
C VAL A 214 8.24 -0.21 10.78
N ARG A 215 8.14 0.20 12.04
CA ARG A 215 8.12 -0.73 13.18
C ARG A 215 6.91 -1.65 13.22
N LEU A 216 5.80 -1.28 12.58
CA LEU A 216 4.64 -2.15 12.44
C LEU A 216 4.92 -3.40 11.61
N ILE A 217 5.92 -3.37 10.72
CA ILE A 217 6.22 -4.48 9.83
C ILE A 217 6.58 -5.71 10.69
N PRO A 218 5.86 -6.83 10.54
CA PRO A 218 6.21 -8.09 11.20
C PRO A 218 7.63 -8.55 10.82
N ASP A 219 8.40 -9.02 11.80
CA ASP A 219 9.77 -9.47 11.54
C ASP A 219 9.82 -10.69 10.61
N ASP A 220 8.80 -11.55 10.65
CA ASP A 220 8.67 -12.73 9.77
C ASP A 220 8.42 -12.34 8.29
N TRP A 221 7.99 -11.11 8.02
CA TRP A 221 7.86 -10.59 6.66
C TRP A 221 9.18 -10.09 6.07
N LEU A 222 10.20 -9.87 6.91
CA LEU A 222 11.49 -9.30 6.53
C LEU A 222 12.52 -10.42 6.36
N HIS A 223 12.42 -11.13 5.23
CA HIS A 223 13.32 -12.21 4.86
C HIS A 223 14.18 -11.87 3.63
N GLY A 224 15.33 -12.55 3.51
CA GLY A 224 16.30 -12.41 2.42
C GLY A 224 17.72 -12.12 2.93
N ASP A 225 18.69 -12.19 2.03
CA ASP A 225 20.12 -12.23 2.41
C ASP A 225 20.83 -10.87 2.36
N HIS A 226 20.10 -9.78 2.06
CA HIS A 226 20.72 -8.45 1.89
C HIS A 226 21.11 -7.79 3.21
N PHE A 227 20.42 -8.12 4.30
CA PHE A 227 20.69 -7.57 5.63
C PHE A 227 20.73 -8.68 6.67
N SER A 228 21.45 -8.44 7.76
CA SER A 228 21.71 -9.42 8.81
C SER A 228 20.55 -9.56 9.80
N SER A 229 19.58 -8.64 9.78
CA SER A 229 18.43 -8.66 10.70
C SER A 229 17.21 -7.89 10.17
N PRO A 230 15.99 -8.21 10.65
CA PRO A 230 14.78 -7.42 10.38
C PRO A 230 14.92 -5.92 10.73
N ASP A 231 15.68 -5.60 11.79
CA ASP A 231 15.92 -4.21 12.19
C ASP A 231 16.73 -3.43 11.14
N GLU A 232 17.68 -4.07 10.46
CA GLU A 232 18.42 -3.45 9.34
C GLU A 232 17.51 -3.20 8.13
N TYR A 233 16.59 -4.11 7.80
CA TYR A 233 15.56 -3.86 6.78
C TYR A 233 14.68 -2.66 7.16
N LYS A 234 14.22 -2.60 8.42
CA LYS A 234 13.41 -1.48 8.93
C LYS A 234 14.17 -0.15 8.87
N LYS A 235 15.45 -0.14 9.21
CA LYS A 235 16.32 1.04 9.03
C LYS A 235 16.46 1.43 7.55
N ALA A 236 16.57 0.47 6.64
CA ALA A 236 16.67 0.74 5.21
C ALA A 236 15.38 1.35 4.63
N TYR A 237 14.20 0.82 4.99
CA TYR A 237 12.91 1.43 4.64
C TYR A 237 12.78 2.85 5.19
N SER A 238 13.12 3.03 6.48
CA SER A 238 13.03 4.34 7.14
C SER A 238 13.97 5.36 6.49
N PHE A 239 15.20 4.95 6.18
CA PHE A 239 16.16 5.78 5.44
C PHE A 239 15.59 6.18 4.08
N PHE A 240 15.10 5.20 3.31
CA PHE A 240 14.58 5.43 1.97
C PHE A 240 13.44 6.46 1.96
N LEU A 241 12.42 6.26 2.81
CA LEU A 241 11.25 7.12 2.88
C LEU A 241 11.61 8.52 3.37
N ASN A 242 12.40 8.64 4.44
CA ASN A 242 12.83 9.94 4.95
C ASN A 242 13.65 10.71 3.91
N ASN A 243 14.51 10.03 3.15
CA ASN A 243 15.31 10.67 2.14
C ASN A 243 14.45 11.14 0.95
N ARG A 244 13.47 10.34 0.50
CA ARG A 244 12.52 10.78 -0.53
C ARG A 244 11.67 11.97 -0.08
N ILE A 245 11.21 12.00 1.18
CA ILE A 245 10.48 13.14 1.74
C ILE A 245 11.36 14.40 1.75
N LYS A 246 12.61 14.26 2.22
CA LYS A 246 13.57 15.38 2.30
C LYS A 246 13.90 15.97 0.92
N TYR A 247 14.00 15.13 -0.10
CA TYR A 247 14.34 15.51 -1.48
C TYR A 247 13.14 15.37 -2.42
N ALA A 248 11.95 15.72 -1.93
CA ALA A 248 10.70 15.57 -2.68
C ALA A 248 10.67 16.42 -3.97
N ASP A 249 11.46 17.51 -4.01
CA ASP A 249 11.65 18.35 -5.19
C ASP A 249 12.09 17.55 -6.43
N ILE A 250 12.85 16.47 -6.25
CA ILE A 250 13.31 15.61 -7.36
C ILE A 250 12.13 14.94 -8.08
N PHE A 251 11.23 14.30 -7.34
CA PHE A 251 10.09 13.61 -7.95
C PHE A 251 8.95 14.57 -8.31
N VAL A 252 8.81 15.69 -7.59
CA VAL A 252 7.85 16.75 -7.94
C VAL A 252 8.22 17.36 -9.29
N LYS A 253 9.50 17.64 -9.52
CA LYS A 253 9.98 18.07 -10.84
C LYS A 253 9.65 17.04 -11.92
N SER A 254 9.89 15.76 -11.63
CA SER A 254 9.56 14.67 -12.57
C SER A 254 8.08 14.61 -12.93
N ALA A 255 7.17 14.89 -11.99
CA ALA A 255 5.74 14.92 -12.24
C ALA A 255 5.33 16.15 -13.08
N ASN A 256 5.93 17.31 -12.81
CA ASN A 256 5.70 18.51 -13.61
C ASN A 256 6.23 18.38 -15.04
N ASP A 257 7.42 17.79 -15.22
CA ASP A 257 8.01 17.58 -16.55
C ASP A 257 7.18 16.58 -17.39
N ALA A 258 6.41 15.70 -16.74
CA ALA A 258 5.59 14.67 -17.39
C ALA A 258 4.15 15.11 -17.69
N ARG A 259 3.69 16.23 -17.12
CA ARG A 259 2.32 16.76 -17.25
C ARG A 259 2.20 17.71 -18.44
#